data_AF-A0ABD4TYT2-F1
#
_entry.id   AF-A0ABD4TYT2-F1
#
_cell.length_a   1.000
_cell.length_b   1.000
_cell.length_c   1.000
_cell.angle_alpha   90.00
_cell.angle_beta   90.00
_cell.angle_gamma   90.00
#
_symmetry.space_group_name_H-M   'P 1'
#
loop_
_entity.id
_entity.type
_entity.pdbx_description
1 polymer ?
#
loop_
_entity_poly.entity_id
_entity_poly.type
_entity_poly.pdbx_seq_one_letter_code
_entity_poly.pdbx_strand_id
1 'polypeptide(L)' 'NLFLRTTIRENGIPFRLQLDQPNATTAAAIAEGRAMLNDPDTPKYSSMEKLRTALEV' A
#
# COMPACT_ATOMS: atom_id res chain seq x y z
N ASN A 1 -12.10 -30.12 -6.72
CA ASN A 1 -11.88 -28.71 -7.11
C ASN A 1 -10.51 -28.29 -6.62
N LEU A 2 -9.54 -28.09 -7.53
CA LEU A 2 -8.14 -27.80 -7.18
C LEU A 2 -7.99 -26.43 -6.49
N PHE A 3 -8.63 -25.41 -7.06
CA PHE A 3 -8.65 -24.04 -6.55
C PHE A 3 -9.13 -23.94 -5.10
N LEU A 4 -10.27 -24.56 -4.77
CA LEU A 4 -10.80 -24.51 -3.39
C LEU A 4 -9.86 -25.21 -2.38
N ARG A 5 -9.20 -26.30 -2.78
CA ARG A 5 -8.28 -27.05 -1.90
C ARG A 5 -7.00 -26.27 -1.63
N THR A 6 -6.48 -25.56 -2.61
CA THR A 6 -5.29 -24.70 -2.45
C THR A 6 -5.62 -23.47 -1.61
N THR A 7 -6.79 -22.85 -1.83
CA THR A 7 -7.24 -21.70 -1.03
C THR A 7 -7.34 -22.02 0.46
N ILE A 8 -7.91 -23.18 0.80
CA ILE A 8 -8.03 -23.65 2.19
C ILE A 8 -6.66 -23.97 2.79
N ARG A 9 -5.76 -24.60 2.03
CA ARG A 9 -4.41 -24.95 2.51
C ARG A 9 -3.54 -23.73 2.77
N GLU A 10 -3.65 -22.71 1.93
CA GLU A 10 -2.80 -21.51 1.96
C GLU A 10 -3.42 -20.35 2.77
N ASN A 11 -4.65 -20.51 3.28
CA ASN A 11 -5.42 -19.45 3.93
C ASN A 11 -5.50 -18.17 3.07
N GLY A 12 -5.61 -18.31 1.76
CA GLY A 12 -5.53 -17.19 0.84
C GLY A 12 -5.77 -17.58 -0.61
N ILE A 13 -5.75 -16.60 -1.53
CA ILE A 13 -5.91 -16.85 -2.96
C ILE A 13 -4.64 -17.52 -3.49
N PRO A 14 -4.73 -18.65 -4.21
CA PRO A 14 -3.58 -19.48 -4.59
C PRO A 14 -2.77 -18.91 -5.78
N PHE A 15 -2.87 -17.61 -6.00
CA PHE A 15 -2.10 -16.84 -6.97
C PHE A 15 -2.11 -15.37 -6.58
N ARG A 16 -1.10 -14.63 -7.02
CA ARG A 16 -1.04 -13.18 -6.81
C ARG A 16 -2.09 -12.50 -7.71
N LEU A 17 -3.01 -11.77 -7.09
CA LEU A 17 -3.88 -10.84 -7.82
C LEU A 17 -3.03 -9.66 -8.28
N GLN A 18 -2.74 -9.59 -9.58
CA GLN A 18 -1.98 -8.51 -10.18
C GLN A 18 -2.78 -7.97 -11.36
N LEU A 19 -2.96 -6.66 -11.40
CA LEU A 19 -3.37 -5.92 -12.58
C LEU A 19 -2.12 -5.22 -13.11
N ASP A 20 -1.94 -5.16 -14.43
CA ASP A 20 -0.81 -4.44 -15.04
C ASP A 20 -0.84 -2.95 -14.69
N GLN A 21 -2.05 -2.42 -14.43
CA GLN A 21 -2.28 -1.05 -14.02
C GLN A 21 -2.87 -0.99 -12.60
N PRO A 22 -2.34 -0.11 -11.72
CA PRO A 22 -2.98 0.20 -10.45
C PRO A 22 -4.41 0.70 -10.64
N ASN A 23 -5.28 0.45 -9.67
CA ASN A 23 -6.61 1.07 -9.68
C ASN A 23 -6.49 2.61 -9.57
N ALA A 24 -7.56 3.33 -9.94
CA ALA A 24 -7.56 4.78 -10.01
C ALA A 24 -7.14 5.45 -8.68
N THR A 25 -7.61 4.92 -7.55
CA THR A 25 -7.28 5.44 -6.22
C THR A 25 -5.80 5.26 -5.90
N THR A 26 -5.24 4.08 -6.15
CA THR A 26 -3.82 3.79 -5.94
C THR A 26 -2.94 4.62 -6.87
N ALA A 27 -3.35 4.81 -8.14
CA ALA A 27 -2.64 5.67 -9.07
C ALA A 27 -2.63 7.14 -8.62
N ALA A 28 -3.76 7.66 -8.13
CA ALA A 28 -3.87 9.00 -7.59
C ALA A 28 -3.00 9.18 -6.33
N ALA A 29 -3.04 8.24 -5.39
CA ALA A 29 -2.21 8.27 -4.19
C ALA A 29 -0.70 8.23 -4.51
N ILE A 30 -0.28 7.49 -5.54
CA ILE A 30 1.12 7.49 -6.00
C ILE A 30 1.50 8.87 -6.57
N ALA A 31 0.62 9.50 -7.36
CA ALA A 31 0.87 10.82 -7.92
C ALA A 31 0.96 11.89 -6.82
N GLU A 32 0.03 11.85 -5.85
CA GLU A 32 0.03 12.70 -4.66
C GLU A 32 1.32 12.53 -3.86
N GLY A 33 1.71 11.28 -3.56
CA GLY A 33 2.95 10.99 -2.83
C GLY A 33 4.20 11.54 -3.54
N ARG A 34 4.23 11.54 -4.88
CA ARG A 34 5.32 12.16 -5.66
C ARG A 34 5.31 13.69 -5.56
N ALA A 35 4.14 14.31 -5.52
CA ALA A 35 4.03 15.75 -5.33
C ALA A 35 4.51 16.16 -3.93
N MET A 36 4.07 15.44 -2.90
CA MET A 36 4.46 15.65 -1.49
C MET A 36 5.97 15.55 -1.26
N LEU A 37 6.69 14.68 -2.00
CA LEU A 37 8.15 14.57 -1.90
C LEU A 37 8.88 15.85 -2.35
N ASN A 38 8.33 16.54 -3.36
CA ASN A 38 8.92 17.75 -3.91
C ASN A 38 8.51 19.01 -3.15
N ASP A 39 7.46 18.93 -2.34
CA ASP A 39 6.97 20.03 -1.52
C ASP A 39 7.82 20.18 -0.24
N PRO A 40 8.40 21.39 0.01
CA PRO A 40 9.13 21.68 1.24
C PRO A 40 8.24 21.67 2.49
N ASP A 41 6.95 21.97 2.35
CA ASP A 41 6.01 22.12 3.47
C ASP A 41 5.40 20.79 3.94
N THR A 42 5.66 19.71 3.21
CA THR A 42 5.20 18.37 3.58
C THR A 42 5.92 17.87 4.85
N PRO A 43 5.18 17.34 5.85
CA PRO A 43 5.76 16.82 7.08
C PRO A 43 6.69 15.64 6.82
N LYS A 44 7.94 15.77 7.28
CA LYS A 44 8.98 14.74 7.18
C LYS A 44 9.35 14.26 8.58
N TYR A 45 9.40 12.95 8.76
CA TYR A 45 9.71 12.34 10.04
C TYR A 45 11.05 11.62 9.96
N SER A 46 11.94 11.90 10.92
CA SER A 46 13.29 11.31 10.98
C SER A 46 13.35 10.01 11.79
N SER A 47 12.26 9.62 12.47
CA SER A 47 12.19 8.40 13.27
C SER A 47 10.81 7.75 13.17
N MET A 48 10.78 6.42 13.31
CA MET A 48 9.54 5.63 13.29
C MET A 48 8.58 6.02 14.42
N GLU A 49 9.11 6.41 15.58
CA GLU A 49 8.30 6.86 16.72
C GLU A 49 7.52 8.13 16.38
N LYS A 50 8.18 9.14 15.81
CA LYS A 50 7.53 10.40 15.41
C LYS A 50 6.47 10.19 14.33
N LEU A 51 6.75 9.29 13.38
CA LEU A 51 5.80 8.92 12.34
C LEU A 51 4.55 8.24 12.93
N ARG A 52 4.74 7.30 13.87
CA ARG A 52 3.62 6.63 14.56
C ARG A 52 2.76 7.60 15.36
N THR A 53 3.38 8.51 16.11
CA THR A 53 2.66 9.56 16.85
C THR A 53 1.82 10.43 15.92
N ALA A 54 2.33 10.78 14.73
CA ALA A 54 1.60 11.58 13.76
C ALA A 54 0.43 10.84 13.09
N LEU A 55 0.51 9.51 13.03
CA LEU A 55 -0.54 8.66 12.45
C LEU A 55 -1.56 8.17 13.49
N GLU A 56 -1.35 8.47 14.78
CA GLU A 56 -2.16 7.95 15.89
C GLU A 56 -2.24 6.41 15.92
N VAL A 57 -1.16 5.72 15.47
CA VAL A 57 -1.02 4.25 15.40
C VAL A 57 0.06 3.72 16.34
#